data_AF-A0A0R1LSR9-F1
#
_entry.id   AF-A0A0R1LSR9-F1
#
_cell.length_a   1.000
_cell.length_b   1.000
_cell.length_c   1.000
_cell.angle_alpha   90.00
_cell.angle_beta   90.00
_cell.angle_gamma   90.00
#
_symmetry.space_group_name_H-M   'P 1'
#
loop_
_entity.id
_entity.type
_entity.pdbx_description
1 polymer ?
#
loop_
_entity_poly.entity_id
_entity_poly.type
_entity_poly.pdbx_seq_one_letter_code
_entity_poly.pdbx_strand_id
1 'polypeptide(L)'
;MSKRIDLTDQRFGRLVVLAYHGNNPANSNAMWLCQCDCGNKTVVDGVRLRSGITKSCGCLRKDLSSKRVYNNPKFVDYMGRSDQLRNKDGVSLSSIYESARNKSGVIGVSFDQQTNKWFARLMVDHKYVLLKSFKTIDEAIEARHQAEEQYLGISRQSDGSV
;
A
#
# COMPACT_ATOMS: atom_id res chain seq x y z
N MET A 1 -37.17 -1.78 29.28
CA MET A 1 -36.34 -1.76 28.03
C MET A 1 -36.14 -0.31 27.63
N SER A 2 -34.88 0.14 27.48
CA SER A 2 -34.59 1.54 27.11
C SER A 2 -35.10 1.83 25.69
N LYS A 3 -35.82 2.93 25.52
CA LYS A 3 -36.41 3.34 24.23
C LYS A 3 -35.29 3.64 23.24
N ARG A 4 -35.31 3.00 22.07
CA ARG A 4 -34.36 3.27 20.98
C ARG A 4 -34.45 4.75 20.60
N ILE A 5 -33.32 5.45 20.59
CA ILE A 5 -33.25 6.83 20.11
C ILE A 5 -33.50 6.80 18.60
N ASP A 6 -34.54 7.49 18.14
CA ASP A 6 -34.81 7.61 16.71
C ASP A 6 -33.88 8.66 16.09
N LEU A 7 -33.18 8.28 15.03
CA LEU A 7 -32.24 9.12 14.28
C LEU A 7 -32.75 9.45 12.88
N THR A 8 -33.96 9.02 12.50
CA THR A 8 -34.54 9.28 11.17
C THR A 8 -34.55 10.77 10.86
N ASP A 9 -34.23 11.13 9.61
CA ASP A 9 -34.10 12.50 9.09
C ASP A 9 -33.02 13.38 9.76
N GLN A 10 -32.23 12.83 10.68
CA GLN A 10 -31.10 13.55 11.28
C GLN A 10 -29.87 13.49 10.38
N ARG A 11 -29.09 14.57 10.41
CA ARG A 11 -27.85 14.72 9.65
C ARG A 11 -26.63 14.60 10.57
N PHE A 12 -25.68 13.76 10.15
CA PHE A 12 -24.38 13.54 10.80
C PHE A 12 -23.26 13.77 9.78
N GLY A 13 -22.72 14.99 9.77
CA GLY A 13 -21.77 15.41 8.74
C GLY A 13 -22.40 15.39 7.35
N ARG A 14 -21.91 14.51 6.48
CA ARG A 14 -22.42 14.28 5.12
C ARG A 14 -23.47 13.17 5.02
N LEU A 15 -23.87 12.57 6.12
CA LEU A 15 -24.83 11.47 6.16
C LEU A 15 -26.18 12.00 6.64
N VAL A 16 -27.24 11.71 5.89
CA VAL A 16 -28.62 11.91 6.30
C VAL A 16 -29.23 10.54 6.55
N VAL A 17 -29.79 10.32 7.74
CA VAL A 17 -30.40 9.03 8.10
C VAL A 17 -31.75 8.90 7.41
N LEU A 18 -31.91 7.83 6.62
CA LEU A 18 -33.16 7.53 5.91
C LEU A 18 -34.10 6.63 6.72
N ALA A 19 -33.55 5.57 7.30
CA ALA A 19 -34.37 4.55 7.95
C ALA A 19 -33.56 3.69 8.91
N TYR A 20 -34.27 3.03 9.82
CA TYR A 20 -33.72 1.94 10.60
C TYR A 20 -33.39 0.72 9.74
N HIS A 21 -32.24 0.10 9.98
CA HIS A 21 -31.74 -1.06 9.22
C HIS A 21 -31.51 -2.29 10.11
N GLY A 22 -32.18 -2.37 11.27
CA GLY A 22 -32.02 -3.50 12.20
C GLY A 22 -30.89 -3.33 13.21
N ASN A 23 -30.58 -4.40 13.93
CA ASN A 23 -29.53 -4.42 14.95
C ASN A 23 -28.25 -5.04 14.39
N ASN A 24 -27.10 -4.55 14.82
CA ASN A 24 -25.82 -5.18 14.54
C ASN A 24 -25.73 -6.54 15.28
N PRO A 25 -25.43 -7.64 14.60
CA PRO A 25 -25.32 -8.97 15.22
C PRO A 25 -24.27 -9.05 16.33
N ALA A 26 -23.20 -8.24 16.27
CA ALA A 26 -22.07 -8.34 17.20
C ALA A 26 -22.31 -7.64 18.54
N ASN A 27 -23.04 -6.52 18.56
CA ASN A 27 -23.20 -5.68 19.75
C ASN A 27 -24.65 -5.24 19.99
N SER A 28 -25.59 -5.73 19.19
CA SER A 28 -27.02 -5.39 19.24
C SER A 28 -27.35 -3.88 19.08
N ASN A 29 -26.39 -3.06 18.63
CA ASN A 29 -26.64 -1.63 18.40
C ASN A 29 -27.57 -1.41 17.22
N ALA A 30 -28.39 -0.35 17.30
CA ALA A 30 -29.25 0.07 16.21
C ALA A 30 -28.42 0.54 15.00
N MET A 31 -28.64 -0.08 13.84
CA MET A 31 -28.04 0.25 12.56
C MET A 31 -28.99 1.11 11.74
N TRP A 32 -28.43 2.05 10.98
CA TRP A 32 -29.17 3.08 10.27
C TRP A 32 -28.72 3.18 8.83
N LEU A 33 -29.67 3.07 7.91
CA LEU A 33 -29.43 3.34 6.51
C LEU A 33 -29.32 4.85 6.31
N CYS A 34 -28.20 5.31 5.79
CA CYS A 34 -27.89 6.72 5.57
C CYS A 34 -27.65 7.00 4.09
N GLN A 35 -28.15 8.13 3.61
CA GLN A 35 -27.79 8.73 2.32
C GLN A 35 -26.63 9.69 2.53
N CYS A 36 -25.54 9.52 1.77
CA CYS A 36 -24.43 10.45 1.77
C CYS A 36 -24.62 11.56 0.73
N ASP A 37 -24.11 12.75 1.00
CA ASP A 37 -24.10 13.89 0.06
C ASP A 37 -23.39 13.57 -1.27
N CYS A 38 -22.50 12.58 -1.30
CA CYS A 38 -21.86 12.12 -2.55
C CYS A 38 -22.74 11.15 -3.37
N GLY A 39 -23.99 10.93 -2.98
CA GLY A 39 -24.94 10.03 -3.67
C GLY A 39 -24.94 8.57 -3.18
N ASN A 40 -23.90 8.13 -2.47
CA ASN A 40 -23.83 6.75 -1.98
C ASN A 40 -24.64 6.52 -0.70
N LYS A 41 -25.21 5.32 -0.56
CA LYS A 41 -25.86 4.86 0.68
C LYS A 41 -24.90 4.03 1.52
N THR A 42 -25.04 4.11 2.84
CA THR A 42 -24.23 3.32 3.78
C THR A 42 -25.02 3.00 5.03
N VAL A 43 -24.78 1.83 5.63
CA VAL A 43 -25.40 1.44 6.89
C VAL A 43 -24.40 1.69 8.02
N VAL A 44 -24.82 2.47 9.02
CA VAL A 44 -23.93 2.92 10.10
C VAL A 44 -24.56 2.66 11.46
N ASP A 45 -23.73 2.27 12.43
CA ASP A 45 -24.11 2.16 13.83
C ASP A 45 -24.54 3.52 14.40
N GLY A 46 -25.71 3.58 15.04
CA GLY A 46 -26.26 4.80 15.61
C GLY A 46 -25.37 5.43 16.68
N VAL A 47 -24.60 4.63 17.43
CA VAL A 47 -23.60 5.14 18.38
C VAL A 47 -22.48 5.86 17.63
N ARG A 48 -22.02 5.33 16.49
CA ARG A 48 -20.95 5.94 15.67
C ARG A 48 -21.40 7.19 14.92
N LEU A 49 -22.68 7.30 14.60
CA LEU A 49 -23.28 8.53 14.07
C LEU A 49 -23.28 9.62 15.14
N ARG A 50 -23.86 9.33 16.32
CA ARG A 50 -23.98 10.30 17.42
C ARG A 50 -22.63 10.74 17.99
N SER A 51 -21.64 9.85 18.08
CA SER A 51 -20.30 10.21 18.55
C SER A 51 -19.47 10.97 17.51
N GLY A 52 -19.99 11.16 16.29
CA GLY A 52 -19.29 11.87 15.22
C GLY A 52 -18.11 11.10 14.64
N ILE A 53 -17.93 9.82 14.96
CA ILE A 53 -16.88 8.97 14.36
C ILE A 53 -17.13 8.78 12.86
N THR A 54 -18.40 8.56 12.47
CA THR A 54 -18.77 8.34 11.08
C THR A 54 -19.48 9.56 10.52
N LYS A 55 -18.80 10.30 9.64
CA LYS A 55 -19.28 11.58 9.07
C LYS A 55 -19.61 11.50 7.58
N SER A 56 -19.33 10.38 6.92
CA SER A 56 -19.55 10.16 5.49
C SER A 56 -19.49 8.66 5.18
N CYS A 57 -19.84 8.25 3.97
CA CYS A 57 -19.64 6.89 3.49
C CYS A 57 -18.17 6.54 3.18
N GLY A 58 -17.21 7.39 3.58
CA GLY A 58 -15.78 7.30 3.25
C GLY A 58 -15.31 8.36 2.24
N CYS A 59 -16.23 9.01 1.52
CA CYS A 59 -15.90 10.04 0.53
C CYS A 59 -15.18 11.25 1.13
N LEU A 60 -15.51 11.65 2.37
CA LEU A 60 -14.84 12.77 3.02
C LEU A 60 -13.33 12.53 3.17
N ARG A 61 -12.93 11.30 3.54
CA ARG A 61 -11.51 10.93 3.64
C ARG A 61 -10.83 10.97 2.28
N LYS A 62 -11.52 10.52 1.22
CA LYS A 62 -11.01 10.54 -0.16
C LYS A 62 -10.75 11.97 -0.62
N ASP A 63 -11.70 12.88 -0.42
CA ASP A 63 -11.57 14.29 -0.79
C ASP A 63 -10.43 14.97 -0.05
N LEU A 64 -10.34 14.76 1.28
CA LEU A 64 -9.27 15.34 2.09
C LEU A 64 -7.90 14.82 1.69
N SER A 65 -7.79 13.52 1.41
CA SER A 65 -6.55 12.91 0.91
C SER A 65 -6.13 13.54 -0.41
N SER A 66 -7.07 13.70 -1.35
CA SER A 66 -6.79 14.33 -2.64
C SER A 66 -6.34 15.78 -2.46
N LYS A 67 -7.01 16.57 -1.63
CA LYS A 67 -6.59 17.96 -1.34
C LYS A 67 -5.18 18.03 -0.73
N ARG A 68 -4.85 17.14 0.20
CA ARG A 68 -3.50 17.09 0.82
C ARG A 68 -2.40 16.84 -0.20
N VAL A 69 -2.67 16.01 -1.20
CA VAL A 69 -1.73 15.71 -2.29
C VAL A 69 -1.42 16.98 -3.08
N TYR A 70 -2.44 17.71 -3.53
CA TYR A 70 -2.27 18.93 -4.32
C TYR A 70 -1.76 20.12 -3.51
N ASN A 71 -1.99 20.14 -2.20
CA ASN A 71 -1.46 21.17 -1.30
C ASN A 71 0.03 20.97 -0.96
N ASN A 72 0.63 19.83 -1.33
CA ASN A 72 2.04 19.57 -1.10
C ASN A 72 2.85 19.96 -2.36
N PRO A 73 3.54 21.12 -2.38
CA PRO A 73 4.22 21.60 -3.57
C PRO A 73 5.32 20.65 -4.05
N LYS A 74 6.00 19.95 -3.13
CA LYS A 74 6.99 18.92 -3.50
C LYS A 74 6.32 17.79 -4.26
N PHE A 75 5.22 17.26 -3.74
CA PHE A 75 4.51 16.16 -4.42
C PHE A 75 4.04 16.58 -5.81
N VAL A 76 3.50 17.80 -5.94
CA VAL A 76 3.05 18.34 -7.24
C VAL A 76 4.21 18.46 -8.23
N ASP A 77 5.38 18.94 -7.79
CA ASP A 77 6.58 19.04 -8.65
C ASP A 77 7.07 17.67 -9.15
N TYR A 78 6.97 16.63 -8.31
CA TYR A 78 7.35 15.27 -8.68
C TYR A 78 6.25 14.49 -9.44
N MET A 79 5.03 15.03 -9.55
CA MET A 79 3.91 14.32 -10.17
C MET A 79 4.17 14.06 -11.65
N GLY A 80 4.25 12.78 -12.04
CA GLY A 80 4.44 12.37 -13.44
C GLY A 80 5.90 12.36 -13.93
N ARG A 81 6.89 12.68 -13.09
CA ARG A 81 8.31 12.62 -13.45
C ARG A 81 8.89 11.20 -13.35
N SER A 82 8.64 10.39 -14.36
CA SER A 82 9.15 9.01 -14.44
C SER A 82 10.65 8.92 -14.76
N ASP A 83 11.22 9.98 -15.32
CA ASP A 83 12.65 10.16 -15.59
C ASP A 83 13.49 10.03 -14.31
N GLN A 84 12.97 10.52 -13.18
CA GLN A 84 13.65 10.44 -11.88
C GLN A 84 13.67 9.03 -11.27
N LEU A 85 12.98 8.07 -11.87
CA LEU A 85 13.01 6.67 -11.43
C LEU A 85 14.22 5.92 -11.97
N ARG A 86 15.03 6.54 -12.84
CA ARG A 86 16.24 5.98 -13.42
C ARG A 86 17.46 6.86 -13.10
N ASN A 87 18.64 6.24 -13.01
CA ASN A 87 19.91 6.95 -12.88
C ASN A 87 20.37 7.50 -14.26
N LYS A 88 21.55 8.14 -14.30
CA LYS A 88 22.16 8.68 -15.53
C LYS A 88 22.37 7.62 -16.62
N ASP A 89 22.57 6.38 -16.22
CA ASP A 89 22.82 5.23 -17.10
C ASP A 89 21.51 4.54 -17.52
N GLY A 90 20.35 5.08 -17.15
CA GLY A 90 19.03 4.53 -17.48
C GLY A 90 18.61 3.33 -16.62
N VAL A 91 19.38 2.96 -15.61
CA VAL A 91 19.08 1.87 -14.67
C VAL A 91 18.07 2.34 -13.63
N SER A 92 17.04 1.53 -13.38
CA SER A 92 16.03 1.81 -12.36
C SER A 92 16.65 1.98 -10.97
N LEU A 93 16.31 3.05 -10.27
CA LEU A 93 16.78 3.29 -8.90
C LEU A 93 16.39 2.14 -7.94
N SER A 94 15.27 1.46 -8.21
CA SER A 94 14.84 0.29 -7.43
C SER A 94 15.72 -0.95 -7.60
N SER A 95 16.56 -1.01 -8.63
CA SER A 95 17.58 -2.04 -8.83
C SER A 95 18.91 -1.68 -8.15
N ILE A 96 19.08 -0.41 -7.77
CA ILE A 96 20.32 0.14 -7.22
C ILE A 96 20.24 0.25 -5.70
N TYR A 97 19.17 0.88 -5.19
CA TYR A 97 19.02 1.21 -3.78
C TYR A 97 18.18 0.20 -3.02
N GLU A 98 18.75 -0.31 -1.94
CA GLU A 98 18.09 -1.30 -1.10
C GLU A 98 17.01 -0.65 -0.23
N SER A 99 15.89 -1.34 -0.08
CA SER A 99 14.86 -0.96 0.90
C SER A 99 15.30 -1.39 2.29
N ALA A 100 15.01 -0.59 3.33
CA ALA A 100 15.22 -0.97 4.73
C ALA A 100 14.44 -2.23 5.17
N ARG A 101 13.47 -2.68 4.37
CA ARG A 101 12.76 -3.96 4.58
C ARG A 101 13.51 -5.17 4.00
N ASN A 102 14.64 -4.96 3.34
CA ASN A 102 15.44 -6.03 2.77
C ASN A 102 16.14 -6.81 3.91
N LYS A 103 15.86 -8.10 4.01
CA LYS A 103 16.44 -8.98 5.03
C LYS A 103 17.68 -9.73 4.54
N SER A 104 17.83 -9.89 3.22
CA SER A 104 18.96 -10.62 2.62
C SER A 104 20.19 -9.74 2.39
N GLY A 105 20.02 -8.41 2.46
CA GLY A 105 21.09 -7.45 2.16
C GLY A 105 21.45 -7.34 0.68
N VAL A 106 20.71 -8.03 -0.21
CA VAL A 106 20.90 -7.92 -1.66
C VAL A 106 19.54 -7.84 -2.37
N ILE A 107 19.35 -6.81 -3.19
CA ILE A 107 18.11 -6.62 -3.97
C ILE A 107 17.84 -7.82 -4.88
N GLY A 108 16.64 -8.38 -4.79
CA GLY A 108 16.24 -9.50 -5.65
C GLY A 108 16.73 -10.87 -5.17
N VAL A 109 17.41 -10.95 -4.02
CA VAL A 109 17.71 -12.20 -3.33
C VAL A 109 16.74 -12.36 -2.16
N SER A 110 16.04 -13.48 -2.08
CA SER A 110 15.07 -13.75 -1.01
C SER A 110 15.05 -15.22 -0.64
N PHE A 111 14.79 -15.51 0.64
CA PHE A 111 14.66 -16.88 1.13
C PHE A 111 13.21 -17.36 1.04
N ASP A 112 13.00 -18.54 0.45
CA ASP A 112 11.72 -19.23 0.43
C ASP A 112 11.67 -20.29 1.54
N GLN A 113 10.79 -20.07 2.52
CA GLN A 113 10.61 -20.96 3.67
C GLN A 113 9.95 -22.29 3.28
N GLN A 114 9.15 -22.35 2.21
CA GLN A 114 8.44 -23.58 1.84
C GLN A 114 9.39 -24.61 1.22
N THR A 115 10.28 -24.15 0.34
CA THR A 115 11.26 -25.02 -0.33
C THR A 115 12.63 -25.05 0.35
N ASN A 116 12.82 -24.23 1.40
CA ASN A 116 14.07 -24.06 2.14
C ASN A 116 15.25 -23.70 1.22
N LYS A 117 15.01 -22.79 0.26
CA LYS A 117 15.97 -22.38 -0.77
C LYS A 117 16.06 -20.88 -0.88
N TRP A 118 17.23 -20.41 -1.28
CA TRP A 118 17.45 -19.01 -1.66
C TRP A 118 17.04 -18.80 -3.12
N PHE A 119 16.45 -17.66 -3.41
CA PHE A 119 15.96 -17.33 -4.74
C PHE A 119 16.55 -16.01 -5.18
N ALA A 120 17.20 -15.99 -6.35
CA ALA A 120 17.72 -14.79 -6.96
C ALA A 120 16.96 -14.48 -8.25
N ARG A 121 16.56 -13.22 -8.41
CA ARG A 121 15.86 -12.73 -9.60
C ARG A 121 16.38 -11.38 -10.03
N LEU A 122 16.46 -11.14 -11.33
CA LEU A 122 16.70 -9.82 -11.93
C LEU A 122 15.81 -9.67 -13.17
N MET A 123 15.11 -8.54 -13.26
CA MET A 123 14.29 -8.19 -14.40
C MET A 123 14.88 -6.95 -15.07
N VAL A 124 15.09 -7.03 -16.39
CA VAL A 124 15.57 -5.94 -17.24
C VAL A 124 14.64 -5.86 -18.44
N ASP A 125 14.17 -4.66 -18.77
CA ASP A 125 13.23 -4.40 -19.88
C ASP A 125 12.06 -5.40 -19.96
N HIS A 126 11.41 -5.63 -18.81
CA HIS A 126 10.25 -6.51 -18.65
C HIS A 126 10.51 -8.01 -18.87
N LYS A 127 11.78 -8.44 -18.90
CA LYS A 127 12.17 -9.85 -19.01
C LYS A 127 13.03 -10.27 -17.81
N TYR A 128 12.79 -11.47 -17.32
CA TYR A 128 13.66 -12.07 -16.30
C TYR A 128 14.96 -12.54 -16.94
N VAL A 129 16.06 -11.85 -16.63
CA VAL A 129 17.42 -12.27 -17.04
C VAL A 129 18.03 -13.23 -16.02
N LEU A 130 17.56 -13.18 -14.78
CA LEU A 130 17.86 -14.14 -13.71
C LEU A 130 16.56 -14.55 -13.02
N LEU A 131 16.36 -15.86 -12.88
CA LEU A 131 15.24 -16.46 -12.14
C LEU A 131 15.63 -17.88 -11.69
N LYS A 132 16.43 -17.99 -10.62
CA LYS A 132 16.99 -19.27 -10.17
C LYS A 132 16.89 -19.43 -8.65
N SER A 133 16.84 -20.68 -8.22
CA SER A 133 16.90 -21.08 -6.80
C SER A 133 18.24 -21.75 -6.47
N PHE A 134 18.72 -21.53 -5.27
CA PHE A 134 20.04 -21.92 -4.76
C PHE A 134 19.90 -22.50 -3.35
N LYS A 135 20.93 -23.24 -2.91
CA LYS A 135 20.93 -23.84 -1.57
C LYS A 135 21.45 -22.87 -0.51
N THR A 136 22.47 -22.10 -0.84
CA THR A 136 23.09 -21.12 0.07
C THR A 136 22.75 -19.70 -0.34
N ILE A 137 22.90 -18.77 0.61
CA ILE A 137 22.71 -17.34 0.35
C ILE A 137 23.81 -16.82 -0.58
N ASP A 138 25.06 -17.25 -0.36
CA ASP A 138 26.22 -16.77 -1.10
C ASP A 138 26.12 -17.08 -2.59
N GLU A 139 25.66 -18.30 -2.95
CA GLU A 139 25.41 -18.68 -4.35
C GLU A 139 24.35 -17.77 -5.00
N ALA A 140 23.31 -17.41 -4.27
CA ALA A 140 22.24 -16.55 -4.76
C ALA A 140 22.71 -15.08 -4.91
N ILE A 141 23.56 -14.61 -4.00
CA ILE A 141 24.18 -13.28 -4.03
C ILE A 141 25.13 -13.17 -5.22
N GLU A 142 26.01 -14.15 -5.41
CA GLU A 142 26.97 -14.20 -6.52
C GLU A 142 26.25 -14.21 -7.87
N ALA A 143 25.23 -15.08 -8.03
CA ALA A 143 24.43 -15.12 -9.24
C ALA A 143 23.71 -13.78 -9.52
N ARG A 144 23.32 -13.05 -8.47
CA ARG A 144 22.71 -11.74 -8.58
C ARG A 144 23.73 -10.67 -9.00
N HIS A 145 24.92 -10.64 -8.41
CA HIS A 145 25.98 -9.69 -8.77
C HIS A 145 26.46 -9.89 -10.21
N GLN A 146 26.65 -11.14 -10.65
CA GLN A 146 27.00 -11.44 -12.04
C GLN A 146 25.94 -10.94 -13.03
N ALA A 147 24.65 -11.09 -12.69
CA ALA A 147 23.57 -10.59 -13.54
C ALA A 147 23.52 -9.04 -13.55
N GLU A 148 23.89 -8.37 -12.45
CA GLU A 148 23.96 -6.92 -12.40
C GLU A 148 25.13 -6.37 -13.22
N GLU A 149 26.28 -7.01 -13.17
CA GLU A 149 27.43 -6.64 -13.99
C GLU A 149 27.12 -6.81 -15.48
N GLN A 150 26.56 -7.97 -15.86
CA GLN A 150 26.26 -8.28 -17.26
C GLN A 150 25.15 -7.39 -17.86
N TYR A 151 24.06 -7.12 -17.13
CA TYR A 151 22.87 -6.48 -17.69
C TYR A 151 22.65 -5.04 -17.24
N LEU A 152 23.22 -4.61 -16.12
CA LEU A 152 23.11 -3.24 -15.60
C LEU A 152 24.44 -2.48 -15.66
N GLY A 153 25.56 -3.15 -15.94
CA GLY A 153 26.89 -2.53 -15.92
C GLY A 153 27.34 -2.11 -14.52
N ILE A 154 26.75 -2.68 -13.47
CA ILE A 154 27.05 -2.34 -12.07
C ILE A 154 27.98 -3.41 -11.50
N SER A 155 29.23 -3.05 -11.26
CA SER A 155 30.17 -3.88 -10.49
C SER A 155 30.03 -3.58 -9.00
N ARG A 156 29.38 -4.48 -8.25
CA ARG A 156 29.41 -4.46 -6.79
C ARG A 156 30.61 -5.28 -6.34
N GLN A 157 31.65 -4.62 -5.81
CA GLN A 157 32.73 -5.36 -5.17
C GLN A 157 32.13 -6.09 -3.96
N SER A 158 32.42 -7.39 -3.87
CA SER A 158 32.17 -8.17 -2.67
C SER A 158 33.11 -7.64 -1.59
N ASP A 159 32.72 -6.58 -0.90
CA ASP A 159 33.35 -6.20 0.36
C ASP A 159 33.03 -7.31 1.36
N GLY A 160 33.87 -8.35 1.33
CA GLY A 160 33.99 -9.35 2.36
C GLY A 160 34.30 -8.64 3.66
N SER A 161 33.24 -8.28 4.38
CA SER A 161 33.33 -7.74 5.73
C SER A 161 33.29 -8.94 6.67
N VAL A 162 34.44 -9.16 7.30
CA VAL A 162 34.72 -10.02 8.45
C VAL A 162 33.60 -9.98 9.50
#